data_AF-A0A171DN46-F1
#
_entry.id   AF-A0A171DN46-F1
#
_cell.length_a   1.000
_cell.length_b   1.000
_cell.length_c   1.000
_cell.angle_alpha   90.00
_cell.angle_beta   90.00
_cell.angle_gamma   90.00
#
_symmetry.space_group_name_H-M   'P 1'
#
loop_
_entity.id
_entity.type
_entity.pdbx_description
1 polymer ?
#
loop_
_entity_poly.entity_id
_entity_poly.type
_entity_poly.pdbx_seq_one_letter_code
_entity_poly.pdbx_strand_id
1 'polypeptide(L)'
;MTPGTDPERVRRALAGLHYPADNRAVVDQATAAGADETVVGALFDLPIATYADIDEILNSIPHVPEQSGESSPGQRSAGDQRTTRES
;
A
#
# COMPACT_ATOMS: atom_id res chain seq x y z
N MET A 1 14.45 6.40 2.28
CA MET A 1 13.31 6.42 3.22
C MET A 1 12.07 6.47 2.36
N THR A 2 11.41 5.33 2.18
CA THR A 2 10.27 5.21 1.26
C THR A 2 9.07 5.96 1.88
N PRO A 3 8.45 6.92 1.19
CA PRO A 3 7.38 7.76 1.75
C PRO A 3 6.01 7.05 1.83
N GLY A 4 5.99 5.75 2.08
CA GLY A 4 4.78 4.96 2.30
C GLY A 4 4.55 4.79 3.79
N THR A 5 3.57 5.52 4.33
CA THR A 5 2.90 5.34 5.63
C THR A 5 3.72 4.66 6.74
N ASP A 6 4.40 5.47 7.55
CA ASP A 6 5.16 5.01 8.71
C ASP A 6 4.25 4.50 9.85
N PRO A 7 4.46 3.29 10.40
CA PRO A 7 3.57 2.69 11.39
C PRO A 7 3.58 3.44 12.73
N GLU A 8 4.67 4.13 13.07
CA GLU A 8 4.76 4.98 14.26
C GLU A 8 3.88 6.23 14.12
N ARG A 9 3.74 6.78 12.91
CA ARG A 9 2.77 7.87 12.67
C ARG A 9 1.33 7.42 12.78
N VAL A 10 1.00 6.26 12.21
CA VAL A 10 -0.36 5.71 12.28
C VAL A 10 -0.77 5.45 13.73
N ARG A 11 0.10 4.84 14.54
CA ARG A 11 -0.20 4.59 15.96
C ARG A 11 -0.37 5.83 16.80
N ARG A 12 0.33 6.91 16.47
CA ARG A 12 0.11 8.20 17.12
C ARG A 12 -1.21 8.85 16.69
N ALA A 13 -1.57 8.74 15.42
CA ALA A 13 -2.83 9.27 14.90
C ALA A 13 -4.06 8.55 15.46
N LEU A 14 -3.95 7.23 15.68
CA LEU A 14 -5.02 6.39 16.23
C LEU A 14 -4.90 6.22 17.76
N ALA A 15 -4.04 6.98 18.42
CA ALA A 15 -3.90 6.93 19.87
C ALA A 15 -5.21 7.40 20.53
N GLY A 16 -5.85 6.51 21.28
CA GLY A 16 -7.14 6.78 21.92
C GLY A 16 -8.36 6.33 21.12
N LEU A 17 -8.18 5.71 19.94
CA LEU A 17 -9.29 5.04 19.26
C LEU A 17 -9.76 3.84 20.09
N HIS A 18 -11.08 3.72 20.25
CA HIS A 18 -11.69 2.55 20.88
C HIS A 18 -11.97 1.47 19.84
N TYR A 19 -11.50 0.26 20.12
CA TYR A 19 -11.73 -0.90 19.27
C TYR A 19 -12.85 -1.79 19.82
N PRO A 20 -13.59 -2.50 18.96
CA PRO A 20 -13.47 -2.53 17.49
C PRO A 20 -13.94 -1.23 16.82
N ALA A 21 -13.31 -0.85 15.71
CA ALA A 21 -13.57 0.41 15.00
C ALA A 21 -13.75 0.20 13.50
N ASP A 22 -14.74 0.85 12.91
CA ASP A 22 -14.95 0.82 11.45
C ASP A 22 -14.00 1.78 10.73
N ASN A 23 -13.75 1.54 9.44
CA ASN A 23 -12.94 2.40 8.57
C ASN A 23 -13.23 3.91 8.76
N ARG A 24 -14.51 4.29 8.84
CA ARG A 24 -14.91 5.69 9.02
C ARG A 24 -14.44 6.27 10.36
N ALA A 25 -14.51 5.51 11.45
CA ALA A 25 -14.04 5.94 12.76
C ALA A 25 -12.51 6.06 12.81
N VAL A 26 -11.81 5.17 12.10
CA VAL A 26 -10.35 5.21 11.94
C VAL A 26 -9.91 6.49 11.22
N VAL A 27 -10.56 6.82 10.10
CA VAL A 27 -10.27 8.05 9.32
C VAL A 27 -10.63 9.32 10.09
N ASP A 28 -11.79 9.32 10.76
CA ASP A 28 -12.24 10.47 11.57
C ASP A 28 -11.26 10.75 12.73
N GLN A 29 -10.84 9.71 13.45
CA GLN A 29 -9.87 9.84 14.53
C GLN A 29 -8.49 10.33 14.04
N ALA A 30 -7.99 9.79 12.93
CA ALA A 30 -6.72 10.25 12.36
C ALA A 30 -6.80 11.71 11.89
N THR A 31 -7.92 12.11 11.31
CA THR A 31 -8.16 13.51 10.89
C THR A 31 -8.25 14.43 12.11
N ALA A 32 -8.98 14.03 13.15
CA ALA A 32 -9.13 14.78 14.39
C ALA A 32 -7.80 14.92 15.15
N ALA A 33 -6.93 13.91 15.06
CA ALA A 33 -5.58 13.93 15.62
C ALA A 33 -4.58 14.79 14.81
N GLY A 34 -4.98 15.31 13.64
CA GLY A 34 -4.12 16.12 12.77
C GLY A 34 -3.07 15.29 12.04
N ALA A 35 -3.37 14.05 11.68
CA ALA A 35 -2.47 13.22 10.90
C ALA A 35 -2.21 13.81 9.50
N ASP A 36 -1.01 13.55 8.96
CA ASP A 36 -0.64 13.95 7.60
C ASP A 36 -1.61 13.39 6.54
N GLU A 37 -1.80 14.12 5.46
CA GLU A 37 -2.66 13.73 4.33
C GLU A 37 -2.26 12.37 3.74
N THR A 38 -0.97 12.03 3.74
CA THR A 38 -0.50 10.70 3.33
C THR A 38 -1.04 9.59 4.24
N VAL A 39 -1.07 9.81 5.55
CA VAL A 39 -1.58 8.84 6.52
C VAL A 39 -3.09 8.74 6.39
N VAL A 40 -3.80 9.87 6.32
CA VAL A 40 -5.26 9.90 6.14
C VAL A 40 -5.66 9.23 4.82
N GLY A 41 -4.95 9.50 3.73
CA GLY A 41 -5.19 8.88 2.42
C GLY A 41 -5.00 7.36 2.45
N ALA A 42 -3.95 6.87 3.12
CA ALA A 42 -3.72 5.44 3.28
C ALA A 42 -4.81 4.75 4.12
N LEU A 43 -5.31 5.42 5.17
CA LEU A 43 -6.43 4.92 5.99
C LEU A 43 -7.76 4.99 5.24
N PHE A 44 -7.93 5.95 4.33
CA PHE A 44 -9.13 6.08 3.50
C PHE A 44 -9.22 4.96 2.44
N ASP A 45 -8.08 4.49 1.93
CA ASP A 45 -8.02 3.39 0.94
C ASP A 45 -8.28 2.01 1.55
N LEU A 46 -8.28 1.91 2.89
CA LEU A 46 -8.58 0.67 3.59
C LEU A 46 -9.97 0.13 3.25
N PRO A 47 -10.15 -1.21 3.22
CA PRO A 47 -11.46 -1.80 2.98
C PRO A 47 -12.46 -1.37 4.05
N ILE A 48 -13.74 -1.29 3.65
CA ILE A 48 -14.86 -1.03 4.55
C ILE A 48 -15.10 -2.29 5.38
N ALA A 49 -14.39 -2.37 6.50
CA ALA A 49 -14.45 -3.44 7.47
C ALA A 49 -14.39 -2.85 8.88
N THR A 50 -14.69 -3.69 9.87
CA THR A 50 -14.50 -3.38 11.28
C THR A 50 -13.18 -4.00 11.72
N TYR A 51 -12.30 -3.17 12.25
CA TYR A 51 -10.96 -3.56 12.69
C TYR A 51 -10.97 -3.84 14.19
N ALA A 52 -10.43 -5.00 14.57
CA ALA A 52 -10.38 -5.42 15.97
C ALA A 52 -9.31 -4.68 16.79
N ASP A 53 -8.21 -4.28 16.17
CA ASP A 53 -7.07 -3.64 16.82
C ASP A 53 -6.22 -2.85 15.81
N ILE A 54 -5.29 -2.05 16.32
CA ILE A 54 -4.38 -1.27 15.47
C ILE A 54 -3.49 -2.12 14.56
N ASP A 55 -3.07 -3.30 15.01
CA ASP A 55 -2.21 -4.20 14.23
C ASP A 55 -2.92 -4.66 12.95
N GLU A 56 -4.23 -4.89 13.03
CA GLU A 56 -5.07 -5.28 11.90
C GLU A 56 -5.20 -4.14 10.88
N ILE A 57 -5.30 -2.90 11.36
CA ILE A 57 -5.28 -1.70 10.52
C ILE A 57 -3.93 -1.61 9.80
N LEU A 58 -2.81 -1.71 10.53
CA LEU A 58 -1.46 -1.61 9.96
C LEU A 58 -1.19 -2.69 8.91
N ASN A 59 -1.67 -3.92 9.12
CA ASN A 59 -1.53 -5.01 8.17
C ASN A 59 -2.43 -4.83 6.93
N SER A 60 -3.54 -4.09 7.07
CA SER A 60 -4.48 -3.83 5.97
C SER A 60 -4.08 -2.63 5.12
N ILE A 61 -3.19 -1.76 5.60
CA ILE A 61 -2.69 -0.63 4.81
C ILE A 61 -1.99 -1.20 3.57
N PRO A 62 -2.44 -0.85 2.35
CA PRO A 62 -1.79 -1.31 1.15
C PRO A 62 -0.36 -0.76 1.15
N HIS A 63 0.61 -1.66 1.35
CA HIS A 63 1.98 -1.38 0.95
C HIS A 63 1.92 -1.22 -0.56
N VAL A 64 1.88 0.02 -1.06
CA VAL A 64 2.22 0.26 -2.46
C VAL A 64 3.57 -0.41 -2.68
N PRO A 65 3.66 -1.49 -3.47
CA PRO A 65 4.97 -1.91 -3.91
C PRO A 65 5.46 -0.73 -4.74
N GLU A 66 6.41 0.05 -4.19
CA GLU A 66 7.33 0.84 -5.00
C GLU A 66 7.62 -0.02 -6.21
N GLN A 67 7.19 0.45 -7.38
CA GLN A 67 7.11 -0.32 -8.61
C GLN A 67 8.24 -1.33 -8.60
N SER A 68 7.90 -2.60 -8.36
CA SER A 68 8.80 -3.65 -8.76
C SER A 68 8.92 -3.41 -10.25
N GLY A 69 10.03 -2.77 -10.62
CA GLY A 69 10.55 -2.86 -11.95
C GLY A 69 10.73 -4.34 -12.18
N GLU A 70 9.67 -4.99 -12.62
CA GLU A 70 9.74 -6.04 -13.61
C GLU A 70 10.27 -5.38 -14.89
N SER A 71 11.53 -4.95 -14.79
CA SER A 71 12.54 -5.39 -15.73
C SER A 71 12.27 -6.87 -15.95
N SER A 72 11.49 -7.20 -16.97
CA SER A 72 11.52 -8.53 -17.55
C SER A 72 12.96 -8.74 -18.01
N PRO A 73 13.80 -9.50 -17.28
CA PRO A 73 15.17 -9.72 -17.68
C PRO A 73 15.13 -11.00 -18.53
N GLY A 74 14.76 -10.88 -19.80
CA GLY A 74 14.86 -12.03 -20.70
C GLY A 74 13.83 -12.14 -21.79
N GLN A 75 13.99 -11.35 -22.86
CA GLN A 75 13.82 -11.91 -24.19
C GLN A 75 14.83 -11.28 -25.15
N ARG A 76 16.12 -11.36 -24.78
CA ARG A 76 17.17 -11.46 -25.79
C ARG A 76 17.39 -12.95 -26.04
N SER A 77 17.38 -13.31 -27.32
CA SER A 77 17.90 -14.57 -27.90
C SER A 77 16.88 -15.66 -28.21
N ALA A 78 16.31 -15.55 -29.41
CA ALA A 78 16.38 -16.59 -30.45
C ALA A 78 16.17 -15.83 -31.77
N GLY A 79 17.16 -15.60 -32.62
CA GLY A 79 18.03 -16.63 -33.14
C GLY A 79 17.29 -17.50 -34.16
N ASP A 80 16.57 -16.92 -35.12
CA ASP A 80 16.19 -17.64 -36.35
C ASP A 80 16.57 -16.80 -37.57
N GLN A 81 17.87 -16.83 -37.88
CA GLN A 81 18.34 -16.60 -39.23
C GLN A 81 18.12 -17.91 -40.01
N ARG A 82 16.95 -18.09 -40.62
CA ARG A 82 16.82 -19.03 -41.75
C ARG A 82 16.83 -18.27 -43.05
N THR A 83 18.05 -18.20 -43.58
CA THR A 83 18.33 -18.36 -45.00
C THR A 83 17.36 -19.36 -45.65
N THR A 84 16.69 -18.98 -46.73
CA THR A 84 16.65 -19.78 -47.97
C THR A 84 16.34 -18.84 -49.13
N ARG A 85 17.41 -18.54 -49.87
CA ARG A 85 17.39 -18.14 -51.27
C ARG A 85 17.27 -19.43 -52.09
N GLU A 86 16.22 -19.57 -52.91
CA GLU A 86 16.03 -20.45 -54.09
C GLU A 86 14.52 -20.58 -54.32
N SER A 87 13.91 -20.52 -55.52
CA SER A 87 14.35 -20.40 -56.91
C SER A 87 13.25 -19.71 -57.71
#